data_AF-A0A4W2DWG1-F1
#
_entry.id   AF-A0A4W2DWG1-F1
#
_cell.length_a   1.000
_cell.length_b   1.000
_cell.length_c   1.000
_cell.angle_alpha   90.00
_cell.angle_beta   90.00
_cell.angle_gamma   90.00
#
_symmetry.space_group_name_H-M   'P 1'
#
loop_
_entity.id
_entity.type
_entity.pdbx_description
1 polymer ?
#
loop_
_entity_poly.entity_id
_entity_poly.type
_entity_poly.pdbx_seq_one_letter_code
_entity_poly.pdbx_strand_id
1 'polypeptide(L)'
;EEGAAVKAPKSSQRAWHCPSAYLSCLPTGSGGRAQPWSRRGRPVSPTSQPSLQIIRKALSEEKRVSTKTSAADLVTETDHVVEALILQELQTRFPSHRFIAEEAAAAGAKCVLTPSPTWIVDPIDGTCNFVHRFPTVAVSIGFAVNQELEFGVIYHCTEERLYTGRRGQGAFCNGQRLRVSGETDLSKALVLTEIGPRRDPATLKLFLSNMERLLHAGAHGVRVIGSSTLALCHLAAGTADAYYQFGLHCWDLAAATVIIREAGGVVMDTSGGPLDLMSCRVVAAGTREMAVLIAQALQTINYGRDDER
;
A
#
# COMPACT_ATOMS: atom_id res chain seq x y z
N GLU A 1 -0.54 -49.76 -49.37
CA GLU A 1 -1.35 -48.58 -49.03
C GLU A 1 -1.50 -48.55 -47.51
N GLU A 2 -1.11 -47.40 -46.93
CA GLU A 2 -1.51 -46.79 -45.64
C GLU A 2 -1.80 -47.72 -44.43
N GLY A 3 -1.14 -47.64 -43.27
CA GLY A 3 -0.43 -46.52 -42.64
C GLY A 3 -1.35 -45.70 -41.74
N ALA A 4 -1.73 -46.19 -40.56
CA ALA A 4 -2.40 -45.37 -39.54
C ALA A 4 -2.04 -45.81 -38.11
N ALA A 5 -0.85 -45.41 -37.65
CA ALA A 5 -0.54 -45.32 -36.23
C ALA A 5 -1.10 -43.99 -35.70
N VAL A 6 -2.05 -44.07 -34.77
CA VAL A 6 -2.64 -42.92 -34.08
C VAL A 6 -1.54 -42.25 -33.24
N LYS A 7 -1.03 -41.11 -33.71
CA LYS A 7 -0.17 -40.22 -32.93
C LYS A 7 -1.01 -39.47 -31.91
N ALA A 8 -0.75 -39.72 -30.63
CA ALA A 8 -1.15 -38.82 -29.56
C ALA A 8 -0.59 -37.41 -29.84
N PRO A 9 -1.36 -36.33 -29.63
CA PRO A 9 -0.84 -34.98 -29.83
C PRO A 9 0.29 -34.74 -28.84
N LYS A 10 1.49 -34.50 -29.38
CA LYS A 10 2.63 -33.99 -28.61
C LYS A 10 2.17 -32.72 -27.92
N SER A 11 2.02 -32.77 -26.60
CA SER A 11 1.88 -31.58 -25.77
C SER A 11 3.08 -30.69 -26.06
N SER A 12 2.83 -29.57 -26.75
CA SER A 12 3.82 -28.51 -26.83
C SER A 12 4.01 -28.02 -25.39
N GLN A 13 5.14 -28.38 -24.79
CA GLN A 13 5.70 -27.67 -23.64
C GLN A 13 5.88 -26.21 -24.06
N ARG A 14 4.83 -25.41 -23.91
CA ARG A 14 5.00 -23.97 -23.79
C ARG A 14 5.66 -23.78 -22.44
N ALA A 15 6.96 -23.51 -22.46
CA ALA A 15 7.70 -23.05 -21.30
C ALA A 15 6.95 -21.86 -20.70
N TRP A 16 6.32 -22.09 -19.55
CA TRP A 16 5.64 -21.07 -18.76
C TRP A 16 6.65 -19.99 -18.42
N HIS A 17 6.59 -18.87 -19.13
CA HIS A 17 7.44 -17.72 -18.85
C HIS A 17 6.95 -17.04 -17.57
N CYS A 18 7.92 -16.87 -16.66
CA CYS A 18 7.84 -16.44 -15.27
C CYS A 18 7.09 -15.10 -15.02
N PRO A 19 6.23 -14.98 -13.99
CA PRO A 19 5.56 -13.73 -13.63
C PRO A 19 6.44 -12.82 -12.75
N SER A 20 7.61 -12.39 -13.23
CA SER A 20 8.66 -11.82 -12.35
C SER A 20 8.58 -10.32 -12.01
N ALA A 21 7.61 -9.54 -12.50
CA ALA A 21 7.75 -8.07 -12.49
C ALA A 21 7.87 -7.38 -11.11
N TYR A 22 7.03 -7.70 -10.13
CA TYR A 22 7.14 -7.11 -8.77
C TYR A 22 8.45 -7.49 -8.10
N LEU A 23 8.90 -8.71 -8.38
CA LEU A 23 10.08 -9.29 -7.78
C LEU A 23 11.36 -9.02 -8.59
N SER A 24 11.24 -8.44 -9.79
CA SER A 24 12.35 -7.99 -10.62
C SER A 24 12.92 -6.68 -10.11
N CYS A 25 12.13 -5.90 -9.38
CA CYS A 25 12.60 -4.78 -8.56
C CYS A 25 13.26 -5.25 -7.25
N LEU A 26 13.10 -6.52 -6.87
CA LEU A 26 13.71 -7.06 -5.66
C LEU A 26 15.16 -7.49 -5.92
N PRO A 27 16.03 -7.30 -4.93
CA PRO A 27 17.39 -7.79 -5.02
C PRO A 27 17.45 -9.32 -5.07
N THR A 28 18.26 -9.82 -6.00
CA THR A 28 18.66 -11.23 -6.08
C THR A 28 19.91 -11.43 -5.22
N GLY A 29 19.79 -12.21 -4.15
CA GLY A 29 20.90 -12.49 -3.23
C GLY A 29 21.03 -13.97 -2.94
N SER A 30 21.88 -14.67 -3.70
CA SER A 30 22.43 -15.97 -3.32
C SER A 30 23.90 -15.79 -2.90
N GLY A 31 24.18 -15.88 -1.59
CA GLY A 31 25.52 -16.12 -1.03
C GLY A 31 26.56 -14.99 -1.13
N GLY A 32 27.07 -14.55 0.03
CA GLY A 32 28.28 -13.73 0.15
C GLY A 32 28.10 -12.43 0.93
N ARG A 33 29.12 -12.04 1.72
CA ARG A 33 29.17 -10.99 2.77
C ARG A 33 28.86 -9.53 2.34
N ALA A 34 28.20 -9.29 1.22
CA ALA A 34 27.67 -7.97 0.84
C ALA A 34 26.17 -7.89 1.19
N GLN A 35 25.66 -6.72 1.59
CA GLN A 35 24.25 -6.55 1.95
C GLN A 35 23.34 -7.23 0.89
N PRO A 36 22.59 -8.30 1.22
CA PRO A 36 21.88 -9.15 0.24
C PRO A 36 20.90 -8.35 -0.61
N TRP A 37 20.47 -7.21 -0.08
CA TRP A 37 19.48 -6.37 -0.70
C TRP A 37 20.07 -5.47 -1.79
N SER A 38 21.39 -5.36 -1.98
CA SER A 38 22.03 -4.28 -2.77
C SER A 38 21.86 -4.30 -4.31
N ARG A 39 21.36 -5.38 -4.92
CA ARG A 39 21.33 -5.48 -6.40
C ARG A 39 20.07 -4.85 -7.03
N ARG A 40 20.27 -4.01 -8.05
CA ARG A 40 19.20 -3.50 -8.94
C ARG A 40 18.82 -4.61 -9.91
N GLY A 41 17.55 -5.03 -9.93
CA GLY A 41 17.02 -5.71 -11.10
C GLY A 41 16.44 -4.71 -12.11
N ARG A 42 16.24 -5.16 -13.36
CA ARG A 42 15.64 -4.33 -14.42
C ARG A 42 14.14 -4.22 -14.18
N PRO A 43 13.51 -3.05 -14.33
CA PRO A 43 12.06 -2.93 -14.25
C PRO A 43 11.43 -3.73 -15.40
N VAL A 44 10.75 -4.82 -15.06
CA VAL A 44 9.83 -5.52 -15.97
C VAL A 44 8.46 -4.86 -15.84
N SER A 45 7.72 -4.74 -16.94
CA SER A 45 6.36 -4.18 -16.91
C SER A 45 5.48 -4.97 -15.91
N PRO A 46 4.91 -4.32 -14.88
CA PRO A 46 4.05 -5.00 -13.89
C PRO A 46 2.76 -5.56 -14.51
N THR A 47 2.34 -5.08 -15.70
CA THR A 47 1.08 -5.44 -16.36
C THR A 47 0.91 -6.94 -16.66
N SER A 48 1.99 -7.73 -16.66
CA SER A 48 1.92 -9.17 -16.89
C SER A 48 1.80 -10.02 -15.61
N GLN A 49 1.61 -9.40 -14.44
CA GLN A 49 1.49 -10.14 -13.18
C GLN A 49 0.11 -10.80 -13.01
N PRO A 50 0.05 -12.08 -12.59
CA PRO A 50 -1.20 -12.79 -12.38
C PRO A 50 -2.15 -12.10 -11.41
N SER A 51 -1.64 -11.61 -10.27
CA SER A 51 -2.43 -10.86 -9.27
C SER A 51 -3.11 -9.63 -9.88
N LEU A 52 -2.36 -8.86 -10.68
CA LEU A 52 -2.89 -7.67 -11.34
C LEU A 52 -3.89 -7.97 -12.45
N GLN A 53 -3.67 -9.05 -13.20
CA GLN A 53 -4.64 -9.50 -14.19
C GLN A 53 -5.95 -9.95 -13.53
N ILE A 54 -5.86 -10.60 -12.37
CA ILE A 54 -7.03 -11.01 -11.58
C ILE A 54 -7.81 -9.78 -11.10
N ILE A 55 -7.15 -8.80 -10.49
CA ILE A 55 -7.82 -7.57 -10.03
C ILE A 55 -8.49 -6.84 -11.20
N ARG A 56 -7.79 -6.68 -12.33
CA ARG A 56 -8.33 -5.98 -13.50
C ARG A 56 -9.52 -6.68 -14.13
N LYS A 57 -9.45 -8.00 -14.24
CA LYS A 57 -10.57 -8.81 -14.70
C LYS A 57 -11.76 -8.65 -13.74
N ALA A 58 -11.52 -8.82 -12.46
CA ALA A 58 -12.55 -8.75 -11.43
C ALA A 58 -13.19 -7.36 -11.30
N LEU A 59 -12.47 -6.26 -11.59
CA LEU A 59 -13.04 -4.91 -11.68
C LEU A 59 -14.25 -4.86 -12.64
N SER A 60 -14.20 -5.58 -13.76
CA SER A 60 -15.26 -5.60 -14.78
C SER A 60 -16.38 -6.62 -14.53
N GLU A 61 -16.16 -7.58 -13.63
CA GLU A 61 -17.07 -8.69 -13.36
C GLU A 61 -17.96 -8.43 -12.14
N GLU A 62 -18.94 -9.31 -11.92
CA GLU A 62 -19.71 -9.40 -10.68
C GLU A 62 -18.82 -9.97 -9.57
N LYS A 63 -19.01 -9.50 -8.33
CA LYS A 63 -18.15 -9.81 -7.18
C LYS A 63 -18.99 -10.31 -6.02
N ARG A 64 -18.47 -11.26 -5.24
CA ARG A 64 -19.08 -11.66 -3.97
C ARG A 64 -18.55 -10.78 -2.85
N VAL A 65 -19.40 -9.89 -2.37
CA VAL A 65 -19.05 -8.92 -1.32
C VAL A 65 -19.47 -9.44 0.04
N SER A 66 -18.55 -9.42 1.00
CA SER A 66 -18.80 -9.65 2.42
C SER A 66 -18.36 -8.44 3.25
N THR A 67 -18.74 -8.39 4.52
CA THR A 67 -18.35 -7.33 5.47
C THR A 67 -17.43 -7.89 6.56
N LYS A 68 -16.45 -7.11 6.99
CA LYS A 68 -15.55 -7.39 8.12
C LYS A 68 -16.08 -6.73 9.41
N THR A 69 -15.49 -5.62 9.86
CA THR A 69 -15.81 -5.01 11.18
C THR A 69 -17.00 -4.06 11.17
N SER A 70 -17.42 -3.59 9.99
CA SER A 70 -18.54 -2.66 9.83
C SER A 70 -19.20 -2.83 8.46
N ALA A 71 -20.38 -2.22 8.27
CA ALA A 71 -21.08 -2.22 6.98
C ALA A 71 -20.31 -1.54 5.84
N ALA A 72 -19.27 -0.77 6.16
CA ALA A 72 -18.42 -0.09 5.18
C ALA A 72 -17.01 -0.69 5.08
N ASP A 73 -16.73 -1.73 5.86
CA ASP A 73 -15.48 -2.48 5.87
C ASP A 73 -15.71 -3.77 5.05
N LEU A 74 -15.44 -3.69 3.75
CA LEU A 74 -15.83 -4.70 2.76
C LEU A 74 -14.65 -5.61 2.41
N VAL A 75 -14.97 -6.83 1.99
CA VAL A 75 -14.03 -7.80 1.44
C VAL A 75 -14.66 -8.55 0.27
N THR A 76 -13.88 -8.92 -0.73
CA THR A 76 -14.32 -9.78 -1.82
C THR A 76 -13.50 -11.06 -1.89
N GLU A 77 -13.98 -12.04 -2.66
CA GLU A 77 -13.20 -13.23 -3.00
C GLU A 77 -11.88 -12.88 -3.70
N THR A 78 -11.80 -11.73 -4.35
CA THR A 78 -10.61 -11.28 -5.07
C THR A 78 -9.49 -10.92 -4.10
N ASP A 79 -9.82 -10.27 -2.98
CA ASP A 79 -8.86 -9.89 -1.93
C ASP A 79 -8.12 -11.14 -1.41
N HIS A 80 -8.87 -12.19 -1.05
CA HIS A 80 -8.31 -13.47 -0.59
C HIS A 80 -7.44 -14.17 -1.65
N VAL A 81 -7.90 -14.20 -2.92
CA VAL A 81 -7.15 -14.83 -4.01
C VAL A 81 -5.84 -14.10 -4.28
N VAL A 82 -5.87 -12.77 -4.30
CA VAL A 82 -4.68 -11.95 -4.53
C VAL A 82 -3.68 -12.09 -3.39
N GLU A 83 -4.13 -12.03 -2.14
CA GLU A 83 -3.26 -12.22 -0.98
C GLU A 83 -2.59 -13.59 -1.04
N ALA A 84 -3.37 -14.66 -1.24
CA ALA A 84 -2.84 -16.01 -1.30
C ALA A 84 -1.76 -16.17 -2.39
N LEU A 85 -1.97 -15.58 -3.57
CA LEU A 85 -1.00 -15.61 -4.66
C LEU A 85 0.30 -14.87 -4.31
N ILE A 86 0.19 -13.67 -3.72
CA ILE A 86 1.35 -12.88 -3.31
C ILE A 86 2.14 -13.63 -2.23
N LEU A 87 1.46 -14.09 -1.18
CA LEU A 87 2.08 -14.79 -0.07
C LEU A 87 2.72 -16.11 -0.51
N GLN A 88 2.05 -16.90 -1.35
CA GLN A 88 2.59 -18.17 -1.86
C GLN A 88 3.88 -17.96 -2.66
N GLU A 89 3.91 -16.98 -3.56
CA GLU A 89 5.10 -16.65 -4.37
C GLU A 89 6.26 -16.18 -3.48
N LEU A 90 5.98 -15.29 -2.51
CA LEU A 90 6.98 -14.79 -1.58
C LEU A 90 7.51 -15.89 -0.64
N GLN A 91 6.63 -16.74 -0.10
CA GLN A 91 6.99 -17.86 0.76
C GLN A 91 7.82 -18.89 0.01
N THR A 92 7.51 -19.17 -1.25
CA THR A 92 8.27 -20.11 -2.08
C THR A 92 9.70 -19.61 -2.30
N ARG A 93 9.87 -18.30 -2.52
CA ARG A 93 11.18 -17.68 -2.76
C ARG A 93 11.98 -17.39 -1.50
N PHE A 94 11.29 -17.05 -0.42
CA PHE A 94 11.86 -16.59 0.83
C PHE A 94 11.24 -17.33 2.03
N PRO A 95 11.51 -18.65 2.16
CA PRO A 95 10.79 -19.50 3.10
C PRO A 95 11.00 -19.15 4.58
N SER A 96 12.04 -18.38 4.90
CA SER A 96 12.35 -17.92 6.26
C SER A 96 11.79 -16.54 6.61
N HIS A 97 11.18 -15.83 5.65
CA HIS A 97 10.61 -14.51 5.89
C HIS A 97 9.27 -14.61 6.60
N ARG A 98 8.88 -13.52 7.27
CA ARG A 98 7.59 -13.37 7.93
C ARG A 98 6.63 -12.54 7.09
N PHE A 99 5.36 -12.56 7.47
CA PHE A 99 4.28 -11.87 6.77
C PHE A 99 3.37 -11.18 7.77
N ILE A 100 2.96 -9.97 7.44
CA ILE A 100 1.80 -9.26 7.99
C ILE A 100 0.94 -8.93 6.77
N ALA A 101 -0.28 -9.46 6.71
CA ALA A 101 -1.16 -9.25 5.58
C ALA A 101 -2.59 -9.04 6.06
N GLU A 102 -3.35 -8.19 5.38
CA GLU A 102 -4.66 -7.74 5.82
C GLU A 102 -5.65 -8.89 6.05
N GLU A 103 -5.83 -9.79 5.07
CA GLU A 103 -6.83 -10.85 5.15
C GLU A 103 -6.39 -11.95 6.11
N ALA A 104 -5.08 -12.24 6.17
CA ALA A 104 -4.51 -13.10 7.19
C ALA A 104 -4.74 -12.55 8.60
N ALA A 105 -4.57 -11.24 8.80
CA ALA A 105 -4.84 -10.57 10.07
C ALA A 105 -6.33 -10.63 10.44
N ALA A 106 -7.22 -10.38 9.48
CA ALA A 106 -8.66 -10.54 9.66
C ALA A 106 -9.06 -11.99 10.02
N ALA A 107 -8.28 -12.98 9.56
CA ALA A 107 -8.42 -14.40 9.92
C ALA A 107 -7.75 -14.80 11.25
N GLY A 108 -7.19 -13.84 12.01
CA GLY A 108 -6.61 -14.06 13.35
C GLY A 108 -5.09 -14.24 13.36
N ALA A 109 -4.38 -13.98 12.26
CA ALA A 109 -2.92 -13.90 12.30
C ALA A 109 -2.46 -12.67 13.08
N LYS A 110 -1.41 -12.83 13.89
CA LYS A 110 -0.87 -11.74 14.71
C LYS A 110 -0.14 -10.69 13.87
N CYS A 111 -0.47 -9.42 14.07
CA CYS A 111 0.23 -8.29 13.47
C CYS A 111 1.40 -7.83 14.35
N VAL A 112 2.48 -8.62 14.42
CA VAL A 112 3.66 -8.25 15.21
C VAL A 112 4.88 -8.10 14.30
N LEU A 113 5.39 -6.88 14.21
CA LEU A 113 6.60 -6.58 13.45
C LEU A 113 7.83 -6.93 14.28
N THR A 114 8.53 -8.01 13.91
CA THR A 114 9.76 -8.46 14.58
C THR A 114 11.01 -7.98 13.83
N PRO A 115 12.22 -8.17 14.38
CA PRO A 115 13.45 -7.89 13.65
C PRO A 115 13.67 -8.74 12.38
N SER A 116 12.94 -9.85 12.23
CA SER A 116 13.06 -10.71 11.05
C SER A 116 12.59 -10.01 9.77
N PRO A 117 13.15 -10.37 8.60
CA PRO A 117 12.62 -9.93 7.31
C PRO A 117 11.13 -10.20 7.21
N THR A 118 10.33 -9.14 7.04
CA THR A 118 8.86 -9.20 7.09
C THR A 118 8.27 -8.49 5.88
N TRP A 119 7.41 -9.18 5.14
CA TRP A 119 6.59 -8.61 4.08
C TRP A 119 5.28 -8.10 4.70
N ILE A 120 4.91 -6.86 4.37
CA ILE A 120 3.69 -6.22 4.86
C ILE A 120 2.82 -5.96 3.63
N VAL A 121 1.67 -6.63 3.52
CA VAL A 121 0.89 -6.73 2.27
C VAL A 121 -0.53 -6.27 2.48
N ASP A 122 -0.97 -5.37 1.60
CA ASP A 122 -2.38 -5.10 1.36
C ASP A 122 -2.70 -5.60 -0.06
N PRO A 123 -3.53 -6.65 -0.19
CA PRO A 123 -3.84 -7.24 -1.49
C PRO A 123 -4.67 -6.31 -2.38
N ILE A 124 -5.58 -5.52 -1.80
CA ILE A 124 -6.47 -4.59 -2.51
C ILE A 124 -6.81 -3.42 -1.58
N ASP A 125 -5.99 -2.37 -1.60
CA ASP A 125 -6.34 -1.12 -0.93
C ASP A 125 -7.44 -0.42 -1.73
N GLY A 126 -8.48 0.00 -1.03
CA GLY A 126 -9.70 0.54 -1.60
C GLY A 126 -10.70 -0.54 -2.01
N THR A 127 -10.91 -1.58 -1.21
CA THR A 127 -11.93 -2.61 -1.50
C THR A 127 -13.32 -2.03 -1.73
N CYS A 128 -13.71 -0.97 -1.02
CA CYS A 128 -14.96 -0.24 -1.29
C CYS A 128 -14.99 0.33 -2.72
N ASN A 129 -13.90 0.96 -3.16
CA ASN A 129 -13.76 1.43 -4.53
C ASN A 129 -13.82 0.28 -5.53
N PHE A 130 -13.16 -0.84 -5.23
CA PHE A 130 -13.17 -2.04 -6.06
C PHE A 130 -14.58 -2.62 -6.23
N VAL A 131 -15.36 -2.70 -5.16
CA VAL A 131 -16.78 -3.11 -5.18
C VAL A 131 -17.59 -2.19 -6.08
N HIS A 132 -17.42 -0.88 -5.93
CA HIS A 132 -18.17 0.14 -6.69
C HIS A 132 -17.58 0.46 -8.08
N ARG A 133 -16.49 -0.21 -8.48
CA ARG A 133 -15.74 0.08 -9.72
C ARG A 133 -15.22 1.52 -9.81
N PHE A 134 -15.04 2.18 -8.67
CA PHE A 134 -14.40 3.49 -8.60
C PHE A 134 -12.92 3.32 -8.92
N PRO A 135 -12.30 4.17 -9.77
CA PRO A 135 -11.05 3.86 -10.43
C PRO A 135 -9.80 4.06 -9.55
N THR A 136 -9.91 3.94 -8.23
CA THR A 136 -8.83 4.19 -7.26
C THR A 136 -8.65 2.93 -6.42
N VAL A 137 -7.86 1.98 -6.93
CA VAL A 137 -7.62 0.67 -6.31
C VAL A 137 -6.14 0.32 -6.48
N ALA A 138 -5.51 -0.18 -5.42
CA ALA A 138 -4.10 -0.50 -5.45
C ALA A 138 -3.74 -1.84 -4.81
N VAL A 139 -2.57 -2.37 -5.17
CA VAL A 139 -1.86 -3.42 -4.42
C VAL A 139 -0.68 -2.76 -3.72
N SER A 140 -0.50 -3.01 -2.42
CA SER A 140 0.62 -2.46 -1.64
C SER A 140 1.47 -3.57 -1.03
N ILE A 141 2.79 -3.47 -1.20
CA ILE A 141 3.77 -4.40 -0.64
C ILE A 141 4.92 -3.59 -0.03
N GLY A 142 4.99 -3.59 1.29
CA GLY A 142 6.12 -3.09 2.07
C GLY A 142 7.05 -4.21 2.51
N PHE A 143 8.31 -3.88 2.78
CA PHE A 143 9.27 -4.82 3.33
C PHE A 143 10.10 -4.20 4.43
N ALA A 144 10.22 -4.91 5.54
CA ALA A 144 10.94 -4.49 6.73
C ALA A 144 12.02 -5.49 7.13
N VAL A 145 13.13 -4.98 7.65
CA VAL A 145 14.21 -5.77 8.28
C VAL A 145 14.67 -5.02 9.54
N ASN A 146 14.87 -5.72 10.65
CA ASN A 146 15.18 -5.09 11.94
C ASN A 146 14.15 -4.04 12.35
N GLN A 147 12.87 -4.27 12.03
CA GLN A 147 11.75 -3.34 12.25
C GLN A 147 11.89 -2.01 11.49
N GLU A 148 12.82 -1.91 10.55
CA GLU A 148 13.02 -0.75 9.68
C GLU A 148 12.51 -1.05 8.27
N LEU A 149 11.78 -0.09 7.68
CA LEU A 149 11.25 -0.21 6.33
C LEU A 149 12.37 -0.02 5.29
N GLU A 150 12.56 -1.00 4.42
CA GLU A 150 13.65 -1.05 3.43
C GLU A 150 13.20 -0.64 2.03
N PHE A 151 12.05 -1.15 1.57
CA PHE A 151 11.44 -0.77 0.29
C PHE A 151 9.92 -0.89 0.33
N GLY A 152 9.28 -0.21 -0.61
CA GLY A 152 7.84 -0.22 -0.83
C GLY A 152 7.51 -0.26 -2.31
N VAL A 153 6.46 -0.99 -2.65
CA VAL A 153 5.87 -1.07 -3.98
C VAL A 153 4.36 -0.86 -3.86
N ILE A 154 3.83 0.13 -4.57
CA ILE A 154 2.39 0.35 -4.68
C ILE A 154 2.03 0.37 -6.16
N TYR A 155 1.05 -0.42 -6.56
CA TYR A 155 0.58 -0.45 -7.94
C TYR A 155 -0.86 -0.01 -8.05
N HIS A 156 -1.10 1.07 -8.78
CA HIS A 156 -2.42 1.57 -9.11
C HIS A 156 -3.03 0.74 -10.25
N CYS A 157 -4.03 -0.09 -9.93
CA CYS A 157 -4.51 -1.16 -10.81
C CYS A 157 -5.18 -0.68 -12.11
N THR A 158 -5.87 0.44 -12.04
CA THR A 158 -6.63 1.04 -13.15
C THR A 158 -5.75 1.93 -14.04
N GLU A 159 -5.01 2.88 -13.45
CA GLU A 159 -4.09 3.80 -14.16
C GLU A 159 -2.71 3.21 -14.55
N GLU A 160 -2.40 1.96 -14.18
CA GLU A 160 -1.10 1.33 -14.48
C GLU A 160 0.11 2.12 -13.98
N ARG A 161 -0.02 2.71 -12.79
CA ARG A 161 1.07 3.44 -12.14
C ARG A 161 1.76 2.56 -11.11
N LEU A 162 3.03 2.28 -11.33
CA LEU A 162 3.90 1.55 -10.42
C LEU A 162 4.76 2.53 -9.63
N TYR A 163 4.37 2.75 -8.38
CA TYR A 163 5.14 3.50 -7.40
C TYR A 163 6.12 2.55 -6.70
N THR A 164 7.38 2.98 -6.62
CA THR A 164 8.45 2.23 -5.95
C THR A 164 9.29 3.19 -5.12
N GLY A 165 9.74 2.72 -3.97
CA GLY A 165 10.66 3.47 -3.11
C GLY A 165 11.59 2.50 -2.42
N ARG A 166 12.84 2.90 -2.25
CA ARG A 166 13.82 2.08 -1.55
C ARG A 166 14.79 2.96 -0.78
N ARG A 167 15.03 2.61 0.49
CA ARG A 167 15.85 3.40 1.41
C ARG A 167 17.20 3.78 0.78
N GLY A 168 17.46 5.08 0.69
CA GLY A 168 18.66 5.69 0.12
C GLY A 168 18.79 5.61 -1.41
N GLN A 169 17.74 5.27 -2.15
CA GLN A 169 17.77 5.11 -3.62
C GLN A 169 16.78 6.00 -4.37
N GLY A 170 15.90 6.69 -3.67
CA GLY A 170 14.85 7.51 -4.23
C GLY A 170 13.54 6.75 -4.45
N ALA A 171 12.50 7.53 -4.76
CA ALA A 171 11.19 7.05 -5.14
C ALA A 171 10.88 7.34 -6.61
N PHE A 172 10.11 6.46 -7.24
CA PHE A 172 9.79 6.51 -8.66
C PHE A 172 8.34 6.10 -8.93
N CYS A 173 7.70 6.72 -9.92
CA CYS A 173 6.48 6.22 -10.55
C CYS A 173 6.76 5.93 -12.02
N ASN A 174 6.56 4.69 -12.46
CA ASN A 174 6.86 4.25 -13.84
C ASN A 174 8.27 4.65 -14.32
N GLY A 175 9.26 4.57 -13.42
CA GLY A 175 10.65 4.92 -13.68
C GLY A 175 10.97 6.43 -13.61
N GLN A 176 9.97 7.30 -13.46
CA GLN A 176 10.17 8.73 -13.27
C GLN A 176 10.35 9.04 -11.78
N ARG A 177 11.40 9.79 -11.44
CA ARG A 177 11.71 10.15 -10.05
C ARG A 177 10.61 11.04 -9.47
N LEU A 178 10.18 10.70 -8.26
CA LEU A 178 9.20 11.47 -7.50
C LEU A 178 9.86 12.54 -6.63
N ARG A 179 9.11 13.61 -6.35
CA ARG A 179 9.48 14.66 -5.41
C ARG A 179 8.21 15.28 -4.85
N VAL A 180 8.17 15.46 -3.53
CA VAL A 180 7.09 16.19 -2.85
C VAL A 180 7.07 17.68 -3.24
N SER A 181 5.94 18.37 -3.03
CA SER A 181 5.74 19.77 -3.46
C SER A 181 6.63 20.78 -2.73
N GLY A 182 6.93 20.54 -1.46
CA GLY A 182 7.70 21.46 -0.60
C GLY A 182 6.88 22.63 -0.03
N GLU A 183 5.55 22.60 -0.13
CA GLU A 183 4.69 23.64 0.44
C GLU A 183 4.75 23.62 1.99
N THR A 184 4.80 24.81 2.59
CA THR A 184 4.89 25.05 4.03
C THR A 184 3.71 25.88 4.57
N ASP A 185 3.00 26.57 3.68
CA ASP A 185 1.87 27.43 3.99
C ASP A 185 0.57 26.62 3.86
N LEU A 186 -0.05 26.29 5.01
CA LEU A 186 -1.30 25.54 5.03
C LEU A 186 -2.37 26.21 4.17
N SER A 187 -2.37 27.54 4.08
CA SER A 187 -3.36 28.26 3.28
C SER A 187 -3.29 27.97 1.79
N LYS A 188 -2.20 27.33 1.34
CA LYS A 188 -1.97 26.93 -0.06
C LYS A 188 -2.05 25.42 -0.29
N ALA A 189 -2.27 24.65 0.78
CA ALA A 189 -2.10 23.20 0.76
C ALA A 189 -3.38 22.44 0.37
N LEU A 190 -3.21 21.41 -0.46
CA LEU A 190 -4.20 20.36 -0.70
C LEU A 190 -3.94 19.19 0.25
N VAL A 191 -4.91 18.87 1.11
CA VAL A 191 -4.80 17.81 2.11
C VAL A 191 -5.65 16.60 1.72
N LEU A 192 -5.09 15.39 1.80
CA LEU A 192 -5.84 14.15 1.62
C LEU A 192 -6.13 13.49 2.97
N THR A 193 -7.23 12.75 3.05
CA THR A 193 -7.61 11.96 4.23
C THR A 193 -8.61 10.89 3.82
N GLU A 194 -8.82 9.87 4.66
CA GLU A 194 -9.96 8.96 4.53
C GLU A 194 -10.74 8.85 5.85
N ILE A 195 -11.99 8.39 5.75
CA ILE A 195 -12.93 8.28 6.87
C ILE A 195 -12.54 7.17 7.86
N GLY A 196 -11.78 6.17 7.39
CA GLY A 196 -11.53 4.91 8.10
C GLY A 196 -12.73 3.94 8.06
N PRO A 197 -12.65 2.75 8.67
CA PRO A 197 -13.68 1.71 8.54
C PRO A 197 -14.83 1.80 9.55
N ARG A 198 -14.60 2.40 10.73
CA ARG A 198 -15.64 2.55 11.77
C ARG A 198 -16.73 3.55 11.37
N ARG A 199 -17.98 3.24 11.73
CA ARG A 199 -19.18 4.03 11.38
C ARG A 199 -20.00 4.46 12.60
N ASP A 200 -19.44 4.36 13.81
CA ASP A 200 -20.13 4.84 14.99
C ASP A 200 -20.23 6.39 14.98
N PRO A 201 -21.32 6.98 15.54
CA PRO A 201 -21.53 8.42 15.48
C PRO A 201 -20.42 9.27 16.10
N ALA A 202 -19.74 8.77 17.14
CA ALA A 202 -18.68 9.52 17.81
C ALA A 202 -17.43 9.63 16.92
N THR A 203 -17.01 8.51 16.31
CA THR A 203 -15.92 8.49 15.33
C THR A 203 -16.22 9.39 14.13
N LEU A 204 -17.42 9.31 13.55
CA LEU A 204 -17.79 10.14 12.40
C LEU A 204 -17.80 11.64 12.74
N LYS A 205 -18.29 12.01 13.92
CA LYS A 205 -18.27 13.40 14.38
C LYS A 205 -16.84 13.94 14.51
N LEU A 206 -15.92 13.14 15.07
CA LEU A 206 -14.50 13.54 15.18
C LEU A 206 -13.82 13.64 13.82
N PHE A 207 -14.10 12.71 12.90
CA PHE A 207 -13.58 12.76 11.54
C PHE A 207 -14.00 14.05 10.81
N LEU A 208 -15.31 14.35 10.82
CA LEU A 208 -15.83 15.58 10.20
C LEU A 208 -15.29 16.84 10.88
N SER A 209 -15.17 16.84 12.21
CA SER A 209 -14.59 17.96 12.95
C SER A 209 -13.12 18.20 12.57
N ASN A 210 -12.32 17.15 12.38
CA ASN A 210 -10.94 17.31 11.92
C ASN A 210 -10.83 17.92 10.52
N MET A 211 -11.70 17.52 9.59
CA MET A 211 -11.78 18.16 8.28
C MET A 211 -12.18 19.62 8.38
N GLU A 212 -13.20 19.93 9.18
CA GLU A 212 -13.68 21.29 9.44
C GLU A 212 -12.55 22.16 10.01
N ARG A 213 -11.79 21.66 10.99
CA ARG A 213 -10.66 22.38 11.60
C ARG A 213 -9.58 22.74 10.58
N LEU A 214 -9.24 21.83 9.68
CA LEU A 214 -8.23 22.09 8.64
C LEU A 214 -8.71 23.11 7.61
N LEU A 215 -9.97 23.02 7.18
CA LEU A 215 -10.57 24.00 6.27
C LEU A 215 -10.66 25.38 6.94
N HIS A 216 -11.05 25.45 8.21
CA HIS A 216 -11.05 26.70 8.98
C HIS A 216 -9.65 27.27 9.20
N ALA A 217 -8.62 26.42 9.33
CA ALA A 217 -7.23 26.84 9.42
C ALA A 217 -6.66 27.34 8.08
N GLY A 218 -7.43 27.26 6.99
CA GLY A 218 -7.14 27.88 5.71
C GLY A 218 -6.75 26.92 4.59
N ALA A 219 -6.74 25.60 4.81
CA ALA A 219 -6.39 24.63 3.77
C ALA A 219 -7.17 24.86 2.48
N HIS A 220 -6.49 24.90 1.32
CA HIS A 220 -7.12 25.14 0.01
C HIS A 220 -8.23 24.12 -0.30
N GLY A 221 -8.08 22.89 0.18
CA GLY A 221 -9.13 21.90 0.09
C GLY A 221 -8.74 20.56 0.68
N VAL A 222 -9.75 19.71 0.81
CA VAL A 222 -9.60 18.32 1.22
C VAL A 222 -10.00 17.40 0.07
N ARG A 223 -9.34 16.24 -0.05
CA ARG A 223 -9.71 15.14 -0.96
C ARG A 223 -9.80 13.83 -0.18
N VAL A 224 -10.78 13.01 -0.57
CA VAL A 224 -11.07 11.69 -0.03
C VAL A 224 -11.27 10.80 -1.24
N ILE A 225 -10.35 9.88 -1.50
CA ILE A 225 -10.33 9.10 -2.76
C ILE A 225 -10.60 7.61 -2.54
N GLY A 226 -10.74 7.16 -1.30
CA GLY A 226 -11.11 5.80 -0.92
C GLY A 226 -9.96 4.80 -0.97
N SER A 227 -8.71 5.24 -0.98
CA SER A 227 -7.51 4.40 -0.93
C SER A 227 -6.36 5.17 -0.26
N SER A 228 -5.96 4.69 0.91
CA SER A 228 -4.92 5.31 1.74
C SER A 228 -3.57 5.31 1.01
N THR A 229 -3.22 4.19 0.40
CA THR A 229 -1.93 3.99 -0.28
C THR A 229 -1.78 4.90 -1.50
N LEU A 230 -2.86 5.09 -2.26
CA LEU A 230 -2.84 5.99 -3.43
C LEU A 230 -2.87 7.46 -3.03
N ALA A 231 -3.58 7.82 -1.95
CA ALA A 231 -3.54 9.16 -1.40
C ALA A 231 -2.11 9.54 -0.96
N LEU A 232 -1.42 8.62 -0.30
CA LEU A 232 -0.01 8.78 0.08
C LEU A 232 0.92 8.84 -1.15
N CYS A 233 0.63 8.11 -2.22
CA CYS A 233 1.38 8.22 -3.48
C CYS A 233 1.19 9.57 -4.16
N HIS A 234 0.00 10.16 -4.10
CA HIS A 234 -0.26 11.52 -4.60
C HIS A 234 0.59 12.58 -3.88
N LEU A 235 0.75 12.43 -2.56
CA LEU A 235 1.69 13.24 -1.77
C LEU A 235 3.13 13.04 -2.22
N ALA A 236 3.58 11.79 -2.35
CA ALA A 236 4.95 11.50 -2.80
C ALA A 236 5.26 12.09 -4.18
N ALA A 237 4.25 12.16 -5.06
CA ALA A 237 4.35 12.76 -6.38
C ALA A 237 4.26 14.30 -6.40
N GLY A 238 4.02 14.95 -5.24
CA GLY A 238 3.85 16.40 -5.15
C GLY A 238 2.53 16.91 -5.74
N THR A 239 1.57 16.01 -6.00
CA THR A 239 0.21 16.37 -6.45
C THR A 239 -0.73 16.70 -5.29
N ALA A 240 -0.26 16.45 -4.07
CA ALA A 240 -0.85 16.87 -2.81
C ALA A 240 0.25 17.23 -1.82
N ASP A 241 -0.09 18.00 -0.78
CA ASP A 241 0.89 18.58 0.13
C ASP A 241 0.95 17.83 1.47
N ALA A 242 -0.18 17.28 1.91
CA ALA A 242 -0.29 16.53 3.15
C ALA A 242 -1.35 15.43 3.09
N TYR A 243 -1.22 14.47 3.98
CA TYR A 243 -2.18 13.42 4.23
C TYR A 243 -2.26 13.13 5.74
N TYR A 244 -3.45 12.87 6.25
CA TYR A 244 -3.61 12.34 7.60
C TYR A 244 -4.70 11.28 7.62
N GLN A 245 -4.61 10.34 8.55
CA GLN A 245 -5.70 9.40 8.81
C GLN A 245 -5.59 8.79 10.21
N PHE A 246 -6.74 8.44 10.78
CA PHE A 246 -6.87 7.54 11.92
C PHE A 246 -7.59 6.26 11.48
N GLY A 247 -7.19 5.12 12.01
CA GLY A 247 -7.83 3.82 11.75
C GLY A 247 -7.43 3.13 10.46
N LEU A 248 -6.33 3.57 9.83
CA LEU A 248 -5.59 2.76 8.85
C LEU A 248 -4.67 1.76 9.55
N HIS A 249 -4.15 0.80 8.80
CA HIS A 249 -3.31 -0.28 9.30
C HIS A 249 -1.86 -0.18 8.79
N CYS A 250 -0.97 -0.98 9.36
CA CYS A 250 0.43 -1.02 8.95
C CYS A 250 0.62 -1.41 7.47
N TRP A 251 -0.29 -2.21 6.88
CA TRP A 251 -0.25 -2.58 5.47
C TRP A 251 -0.63 -1.45 4.51
N ASP A 252 -1.49 -0.52 4.93
CA ASP A 252 -1.75 0.73 4.21
C ASP A 252 -0.51 1.66 4.17
N LEU A 253 0.35 1.57 5.20
CA LEU A 253 1.41 2.55 5.44
C LEU A 253 2.81 2.09 5.03
N ALA A 254 3.12 0.81 5.16
CA ALA A 254 4.49 0.31 5.10
C ALA A 254 5.20 0.68 3.79
N ALA A 255 4.55 0.41 2.64
CA ALA A 255 5.14 0.72 1.34
C ALA A 255 5.20 2.24 1.08
N ALA A 256 4.08 2.93 1.33
CA ALA A 256 3.92 4.36 1.12
C ALA A 256 4.93 5.18 1.94
N THR A 257 5.22 4.76 3.18
CA THR A 257 6.17 5.44 4.06
C THR A 257 7.56 5.51 3.44
N VAL A 258 8.05 4.41 2.84
CA VAL A 258 9.35 4.42 2.15
C VAL A 258 9.30 5.33 0.94
N ILE A 259 8.23 5.24 0.14
CA ILE A 259 8.05 6.04 -1.08
C ILE A 259 8.05 7.54 -0.74
N ILE A 260 7.35 7.97 0.31
CA ILE A 260 7.30 9.38 0.72
C ILE A 260 8.65 9.87 1.22
N ARG A 261 9.30 9.12 2.12
CA ARG A 261 10.63 9.49 2.66
C ARG A 261 11.65 9.64 1.53
N GLU A 262 11.65 8.72 0.58
CA GLU A 262 12.56 8.74 -0.57
C GLU A 262 12.18 9.78 -1.63
N ALA A 263 10.96 10.32 -1.62
CA ALA A 263 10.53 11.48 -2.38
C ALA A 263 10.86 12.82 -1.69
N GLY A 264 11.41 12.78 -0.47
CA GLY A 264 11.80 13.95 0.33
C GLY A 264 10.73 14.44 1.31
N GLY A 265 9.64 13.69 1.50
CA GLY A 265 8.59 14.02 2.47
C GLY A 265 8.87 13.46 3.88
N VAL A 266 7.97 13.79 4.79
CA VAL A 266 8.00 13.37 6.20
C VAL A 266 6.76 12.53 6.52
N VAL A 267 6.94 11.51 7.36
CA VAL A 267 5.85 10.67 7.88
C VAL A 267 6.02 10.55 9.40
N MET A 268 4.98 10.87 10.15
CA MET A 268 4.99 11.02 11.61
C MET A 268 3.66 10.60 12.24
N ASP A 269 3.64 10.47 13.57
CA ASP A 269 2.42 10.22 14.33
C ASP A 269 1.61 11.53 14.46
N THR A 270 0.27 11.40 14.50
CA THR A 270 -0.68 12.51 14.72
C THR A 270 -0.43 13.32 16.00
N SER A 271 0.30 12.75 16.97
CA SER A 271 0.72 13.40 18.22
C SER A 271 1.90 14.38 18.05
N GLY A 272 2.53 14.45 16.89
CA GLY A 272 3.76 15.23 16.69
C GLY A 272 5.04 14.40 16.76
N GLY A 273 4.96 13.16 17.26
CA GLY A 273 6.10 12.27 17.48
C GLY A 273 6.54 11.48 16.25
N PRO A 274 7.61 10.65 16.39
CA PRO A 274 8.02 9.71 15.35
C PRO A 274 6.88 8.79 14.92
N LEU A 275 6.87 8.38 13.65
CA LEU A 275 5.92 7.38 13.16
C LEU A 275 6.04 6.09 13.96
N ASP A 276 4.91 5.64 14.50
CA ASP A 276 4.72 4.28 14.97
C ASP A 276 3.82 3.54 13.99
N LEU A 277 4.41 2.62 13.23
CA LEU A 277 3.74 1.92 12.13
C LEU A 277 2.51 1.11 12.59
N MET A 278 2.48 0.69 13.86
CA MET A 278 1.43 -0.16 14.42
C MET A 278 0.34 0.64 15.14
N SER A 279 0.47 1.97 15.23
CA SER A 279 -0.41 2.83 16.02
C SER A 279 -1.76 3.18 15.38
N CYS A 280 -2.00 2.69 14.17
CA CYS A 280 -3.20 2.94 13.38
C CYS A 280 -3.52 4.43 13.17
N ARG A 281 -2.50 5.28 13.02
CA ARG A 281 -2.65 6.71 12.74
C ARG A 281 -1.40 7.28 12.08
N VAL A 282 -1.58 8.31 11.26
CA VAL A 282 -0.45 8.94 10.57
C VAL A 282 -0.76 10.40 10.22
N VAL A 283 0.31 11.21 10.18
CA VAL A 283 0.40 12.42 9.36
C VAL A 283 1.61 12.25 8.43
N ALA A 284 1.40 12.52 7.15
CA ALA A 284 2.47 12.65 6.17
C ALA A 284 2.37 14.01 5.48
N ALA A 285 3.50 14.62 5.14
CA ALA A 285 3.50 15.85 4.35
C ALA A 285 4.77 16.01 3.53
N GLY A 286 4.74 16.92 2.56
CA GLY A 286 5.92 17.30 1.78
C GLY A 286 7.00 18.00 2.62
N THR A 287 6.62 18.62 3.74
CA THR A 287 7.54 19.34 4.65
C THR A 287 7.23 19.02 6.10
N ARG A 288 8.21 19.20 7.00
CA ARG A 288 8.00 18.98 8.44
C ARG A 288 7.07 20.03 9.03
N GLU A 289 7.20 21.26 8.55
CA GLU A 289 6.39 22.42 8.92
C GLU A 289 4.90 22.13 8.67
N MET A 290 4.57 21.67 7.44
CA MET A 290 3.22 21.26 7.10
C MET A 290 2.72 20.11 7.99
N ALA A 291 3.53 19.06 8.19
CA ALA A 291 3.13 17.93 9.02
C ALA A 291 2.83 18.33 10.47
N VAL A 292 3.61 19.25 11.04
CA VAL A 292 3.38 19.78 12.39
C VAL A 292 2.10 20.63 12.45
N LEU A 293 1.86 21.48 11.46
CA LEU A 293 0.63 22.28 11.39
C LEU A 293 -0.61 21.38 11.34
N ILE A 294 -0.58 20.34 10.51
CA ILE A 294 -1.67 19.35 10.43
C ILE A 294 -1.86 18.66 11.78
N ALA A 295 -0.79 18.12 12.38
CA ALA A 295 -0.88 17.41 13.66
C ALA A 295 -1.51 18.27 14.78
N GLN A 296 -1.15 19.56 14.87
CA GLN A 296 -1.73 20.50 15.84
C GLN A 296 -3.22 20.77 15.62
N ALA A 297 -3.68 20.67 14.37
CA ALA A 297 -5.06 20.89 13.98
C ALA A 297 -5.96 19.63 14.13
N LEU A 298 -5.43 18.47 14.50
CA LEU A 298 -6.19 17.22 14.63
C LEU A 298 -6.65 16.96 16.07
N GLN A 299 -7.80 16.32 16.21
CA GLN A 299 -8.29 15.67 17.42
C GLN A 299 -8.11 14.17 17.27
N THR A 300 -7.58 13.52 18.29
CA THR A 300 -7.28 12.09 18.27
C THR A 300 -8.54 11.24 18.16
N ILE A 301 -8.53 10.26 17.25
CA ILE A 301 -9.53 9.19 17.17
C ILE A 301 -8.86 7.87 17.55
N ASN A 302 -9.35 7.19 18.60
CA ASN A 302 -8.71 5.99 19.14
C ASN A 302 -9.20 4.71 18.44
N TYR A 303 -8.35 4.06 17.63
CA TYR A 303 -8.65 2.81 16.90
C TYR A 303 -8.03 1.53 17.50
N GLY A 304 -7.29 1.66 18.62
CA GLY A 304 -6.40 0.60 19.09
C GLY A 304 -5.19 0.43 18.18
N ARG A 305 -4.24 -0.40 18.58
CA ARG A 305 -3.04 -0.70 17.78
C ARG A 305 -3.19 -2.00 17.00
N ASP A 306 -2.36 -2.19 15.97
CA ASP A 306 -2.28 -3.45 15.22
C ASP A 306 -1.65 -4.57 16.04
N ASP A 307 -0.64 -4.26 16.85
CA ASP A 307 0.13 -5.22 17.66
C ASP A 307 -0.56 -5.62 18.98
N GLU A 308 -1.78 -5.10 19.23
CA GLU A 308 -2.65 -5.44 20.36
C GLU A 308 -3.81 -6.37 19.97
N ARG A 309 -3.96 -6.68 18.68
CA ARG A 309 -5.06 -7.50 18.14
C ARG A 309 -4.72 -8.98 18.04
#